data_AF-A0A349HIX9-F1
#
_entry.id   AF-A0A349HIX9-F1
#
_cell.length_a   1.000
_cell.length_b   1.000
_cell.length_c   1.000
_cell.angle_alpha   90.00
_cell.angle_beta   90.00
_cell.angle_gamma   90.00
#
_symmetry.space_group_name_H-M   'P 1'
#
loop_
_entity.id
_entity.type
_entity.pdbx_description
1 polymer ?
#
loop_
_entity_poly.entity_id
_entity_poly.type
_entity_poly.pdbx_seq_one_letter_code
_entity_poly.pdbx_strand_id
1 'polypeptide(L)'
;MYGLHSLGFAGQRIVAALYIAFALSMLADNSVAGMLVVEGKRSHYVANQEEGTVYIVYGDGEWIRFADGFGHISGLCSGPDRSLYVLSGSQRKLYRVAADGKVRQVRKVGSCPQAIFVDRDGEVKFVQRNGLVTGVP
;
A
#
# COMPACT_ATOMS: atom_id res chain seq x y z
N MET A 1 67.73 5.72 -15.35
CA MET A 1 67.45 5.46 -13.92
C MET A 1 66.72 6.70 -13.40
N TYR A 2 65.47 6.75 -12.96
CA TYR A 2 64.32 5.85 -12.76
C TYR A 2 63.07 6.76 -12.94
N GLY A 3 62.05 6.40 -13.72
CA GLY A 3 60.88 5.64 -13.25
C GLY A 3 59.85 6.51 -12.50
N LEU A 4 59.04 7.31 -13.20
CA LEU A 4 57.88 8.00 -12.62
C LEU A 4 56.56 7.34 -13.05
N HIS A 5 55.77 6.95 -12.03
CA HIS A 5 54.31 6.97 -11.93
C HIS A 5 53.46 6.05 -12.84
N SER A 6 52.85 5.02 -12.23
CA SER A 6 51.39 4.83 -12.31
C SER A 6 50.88 3.89 -11.20
N LEU A 7 50.70 4.42 -9.99
CA LEU A 7 50.01 3.72 -8.90
C LEU A 7 48.95 4.65 -8.31
N GLY A 8 47.91 4.97 -9.07
CA GLY A 8 46.86 5.90 -8.62
C GLY A 8 45.48 5.66 -9.23
N PHE A 9 45.40 5.14 -10.46
CA PHE A 9 44.14 5.03 -11.19
C PHE A 9 43.25 3.84 -10.78
N ALA A 10 43.84 2.75 -10.26
CA ALA A 10 43.04 1.58 -9.87
C ALA A 10 42.31 1.77 -8.54
N GLY A 11 42.96 2.37 -7.54
CA GLY A 11 42.40 2.57 -6.19
C GLY A 11 41.24 3.56 -6.18
N GLN A 12 41.33 4.67 -6.92
CA GLN A 12 40.26 5.66 -7.01
C GLN A 12 38.97 5.10 -7.64
N ARG A 13 39.10 4.18 -8.60
CA ARG A 13 37.93 3.55 -9.25
C ARG A 13 37.21 2.58 -8.32
N ILE A 14 37.96 1.87 -7.47
CA ILE A 14 37.38 0.96 -6.47
C ILE A 14 36.66 1.75 -5.38
N VAL A 15 37.27 2.84 -4.88
CA VAL A 15 36.64 3.70 -3.86
C VAL A 15 35.40 4.40 -4.40
N ALA A 16 35.43 4.89 -5.64
CA ALA A 16 34.26 5.48 -6.30
C ALA A 16 33.13 4.45 -6.50
N ALA A 17 33.46 3.22 -6.92
CA ALA A 17 32.47 2.16 -7.08
C ALA A 17 31.83 1.74 -5.75
N LEU A 18 32.62 1.65 -4.67
CA LEU A 18 32.12 1.40 -3.31
C LEU A 18 31.21 2.53 -2.82
N TYR A 19 31.60 3.78 -3.07
CA TYR A 19 30.79 4.93 -2.69
C TYR A 19 29.46 4.97 -3.45
N ILE A 20 29.48 4.68 -4.76
CA ILE A 20 28.26 4.60 -5.58
C ILE A 20 27.36 3.45 -5.13
N ALA A 21 27.92 2.26 -4.87
CA ALA A 21 27.15 1.11 -4.39
C ALA A 21 26.53 1.38 -2.99
N PHE A 22 27.28 2.05 -2.10
CA PHE A 22 26.78 2.46 -0.80
C PHE A 22 25.68 3.53 -0.92
N ALA A 23 25.88 4.55 -1.76
CA ALA A 23 24.85 5.57 -2.02
C ALA A 23 23.58 4.94 -2.64
N LEU A 24 23.72 3.99 -3.57
CA LEU A 24 22.61 3.21 -4.12
C LEU A 24 21.88 2.38 -3.06
N SER A 25 22.60 1.79 -2.09
CA SER A 25 21.96 1.07 -0.99
C SER A 25 21.22 1.98 -0.01
N MET A 26 21.67 3.22 0.15
CA MET A 26 21.00 4.25 0.97
C MET A 26 19.79 4.86 0.23
N LEU A 27 19.80 4.81 -1.11
CA LEU A 27 18.69 5.20 -1.98
C LEU A 27 17.71 4.07 -2.25
N ALA A 28 18.06 2.82 -1.92
CA ALA A 28 17.15 1.69 -2.03
C ALA A 28 16.04 1.87 -1.00
N ASP A 29 14.85 2.17 -1.49
CA ASP A 29 13.66 2.31 -0.66
C ASP A 29 13.33 0.92 -0.09
N ASN A 30 13.71 0.65 1.17
CA ASN A 30 13.37 -0.57 1.90
C ASN A 30 11.89 -0.56 2.34
N SER A 31 11.01 -0.03 1.48
CA SER A 31 9.58 -0.07 1.70
C SER A 31 9.13 -1.50 1.46
N VAL A 32 9.00 -2.26 2.54
CA VAL A 32 8.20 -3.49 2.56
C VAL A 32 6.74 -3.05 2.50
N ALA A 33 6.34 -2.47 1.36
CA ALA A 33 4.97 -2.08 1.13
C ALA A 33 4.13 -3.35 1.20
N GLY A 34 3.41 -3.50 2.31
CA GLY A 34 2.47 -4.59 2.44
C GLY A 34 1.37 -4.44 1.39
N MET A 35 0.80 -5.56 0.98
CA MET A 35 -0.26 -5.62 0.00
C MET A 35 -1.48 -6.26 0.66
N LEU A 36 -2.64 -5.63 0.52
CA LEU A 36 -3.93 -6.22 0.89
C LEU A 36 -4.65 -6.68 -0.37
N VAL A 37 -5.27 -7.85 -0.31
CA VAL A 37 -5.96 -8.44 -1.46
C VAL A 37 -7.39 -8.77 -1.08
N VAL A 38 -8.33 -8.38 -1.95
CA VAL A 38 -9.74 -8.71 -1.86
C VAL A 38 -10.22 -9.26 -3.19
N GLU A 39 -11.02 -10.31 -3.16
CA GLU A 39 -11.63 -10.90 -4.34
C GLU A 39 -12.68 -9.97 -4.95
N GLY A 40 -12.60 -9.79 -6.27
CA GLY A 40 -13.66 -9.27 -7.11
C GLY A 40 -14.20 -10.37 -8.03
N LYS A 41 -15.28 -10.10 -8.78
CA LYS A 41 -15.95 -11.16 -9.58
C LYS A 41 -15.09 -11.83 -10.65
N ARG A 42 -14.21 -11.07 -11.30
CA ARG A 42 -13.35 -11.52 -12.43
C ARG A 42 -11.93 -10.99 -12.32
N SER A 43 -11.59 -10.44 -11.16
CA SER A 43 -10.37 -9.68 -10.90
C SER A 43 -10.12 -9.66 -9.40
N HIS A 44 -8.91 -9.29 -9.00
CA HIS A 44 -8.58 -9.02 -7.60
C HIS A 44 -8.39 -7.53 -7.41
N TYR A 45 -8.83 -7.01 -6.26
CA TYR A 45 -8.45 -5.69 -5.81
C TYR A 45 -7.21 -5.81 -4.94
N VAL A 46 -6.16 -5.11 -5.33
CA VAL A 46 -4.87 -5.14 -4.63
C VAL A 46 -4.54 -3.74 -4.15
N ALA A 47 -4.48 -3.54 -2.83
CA ALA A 47 -4.11 -2.26 -2.24
C ALA A 47 -2.64 -2.27 -1.83
N ASN A 48 -1.89 -1.32 -2.37
CA ASN A 48 -0.55 -1.01 -1.90
C ASN A 48 -0.66 -0.12 -0.66
N GLN A 49 -0.22 -0.66 0.48
CA GLN A 49 -0.44 -0.03 1.77
C GLN A 49 0.28 1.32 1.89
N GLU A 50 1.52 1.43 1.43
CA GLU A 50 2.30 2.67 1.57
C GLU A 50 1.99 3.69 0.47
N GLU A 51 1.73 3.24 -0.76
CA GLU A 51 1.36 4.13 -1.86
C GLU A 51 -0.02 4.76 -1.66
N GLY A 52 -0.90 4.08 -0.92
CA GLY A 52 -2.28 4.52 -0.76
C GLY A 52 -3.09 4.42 -2.03
N THR A 53 -2.77 3.41 -2.84
CA THR A 53 -3.38 3.13 -4.15
C THR A 53 -4.00 1.74 -4.15
N VAL A 54 -5.19 1.63 -4.73
CA VAL A 54 -5.87 0.37 -5.01
C VAL A 54 -5.84 0.10 -6.51
N TYR A 55 -5.46 -1.12 -6.87
CA TYR A 55 -5.38 -1.61 -8.24
C TYR A 55 -6.45 -2.68 -8.49
N ILE A 56 -6.92 -2.78 -9.73
CA ILE A 56 -7.59 -3.96 -10.27
C ILE A 56 -6.53 -4.81 -10.95
N VAL A 57 -6.46 -6.08 -10.57
CA VAL A 57 -5.57 -7.07 -11.19
C VAL A 57 -6.41 -8.14 -11.87
N TYR A 58 -6.26 -8.26 -13.18
CA TYR A 58 -6.96 -9.25 -13.98
C TYR A 58 -6.19 -10.57 -14.07
N GLY A 59 -6.88 -11.65 -14.49
CA GLY A 59 -6.30 -12.99 -14.55
C GLY A 59 -5.19 -13.16 -15.60
N ASP A 60 -5.09 -12.24 -16.55
CA ASP A 60 -4.00 -12.14 -17.52
C ASP A 60 -2.78 -11.38 -16.98
N GLY A 61 -2.86 -10.87 -15.74
CA GLY A 61 -1.80 -10.11 -15.11
C GLY A 61 -1.82 -8.63 -15.47
N GLU A 62 -2.86 -8.10 -16.12
CA GLU A 62 -3.02 -6.66 -16.30
C GLU A 62 -3.34 -5.97 -14.96
N TRP A 63 -2.63 -4.88 -14.66
CA TRP A 63 -2.87 -4.02 -13.50
C TRP A 63 -3.41 -2.67 -13.96
N ILE A 64 -4.57 -2.29 -13.43
CA ILE A 64 -5.17 -0.98 -13.68
C ILE A 64 -5.33 -0.25 -12.35
N ARG A 65 -4.86 0.99 -12.27
CA ARG A 65 -5.11 1.84 -11.08
C ARG A 65 -6.62 2.10 -10.97
N PHE A 66 -7.19 1.74 -9.83
CA PHE A 66 -8.62 1.88 -9.57
C PHE A 66 -8.96 3.15 -8.79
N ALA A 67 -8.23 3.41 -7.71
CA ALA A 67 -8.43 4.57 -6.85
C ALA A 67 -7.15 4.85 -6.05
N ASP A 68 -6.94 6.10 -5.64
CA ASP A 68 -5.77 6.54 -4.88
C ASP A 68 -6.13 7.63 -3.85
N GLY A 69 -5.10 8.21 -3.21
CA GLY A 69 -5.25 9.31 -2.26
C GLY A 69 -5.58 8.87 -0.83
N PHE A 70 -5.42 7.58 -0.52
CA PHE A 70 -5.75 7.03 0.80
C PHE A 70 -4.64 7.21 1.84
N GLY A 71 -3.43 7.59 1.45
CA GLY A 71 -2.26 7.53 2.34
C GLY A 71 -2.01 6.09 2.80
N HIS A 72 -1.56 5.88 4.03
CA HIS A 72 -1.28 4.52 4.52
C HIS A 72 -2.59 3.71 4.68
N ILE A 73 -2.77 2.67 3.86
CA ILE A 73 -3.95 1.78 3.92
C ILE A 73 -3.68 0.68 4.95
N SER A 74 -4.55 0.59 5.96
CA SER A 74 -4.47 -0.44 7.00
C SER A 74 -5.58 -1.51 6.90
N GLY A 75 -6.53 -1.35 5.99
CA GLY A 75 -7.60 -2.32 5.80
C GLY A 75 -8.33 -2.17 4.47
N LEU A 76 -8.77 -3.30 3.91
CA LEU A 76 -9.48 -3.40 2.63
C LEU A 76 -10.57 -4.47 2.74
N CYS A 77 -11.78 -4.17 2.27
CA CYS A 77 -12.89 -5.15 2.22
C CYS A 77 -13.86 -4.83 1.07
N SER A 78 -14.49 -5.85 0.48
CA SER A 78 -15.56 -5.69 -0.51
C SER A 78 -16.93 -5.64 0.13
N GLY A 79 -17.80 -4.77 -0.40
CA GLY A 79 -19.20 -4.68 -0.06
C GLY A 79 -20.11 -5.45 -1.04
N PRO A 80 -21.37 -5.71 -0.66
CA PRO A 80 -22.31 -6.50 -1.45
C PRO A 80 -22.68 -5.86 -2.80
N ASP A 81 -22.55 -4.54 -2.92
CA ASP A 81 -22.85 -3.75 -4.13
C ASP A 81 -21.62 -3.54 -5.04
N ARG A 82 -20.56 -4.35 -4.85
CA ARG A 82 -19.25 -4.22 -5.53
C ARG A 82 -18.48 -2.95 -5.18
N SER A 83 -18.86 -2.25 -4.11
CA SER A 83 -18.01 -1.19 -3.56
C SER A 83 -16.84 -1.80 -2.79
N LEU A 84 -15.79 -1.02 -2.64
CA LEU A 84 -14.69 -1.33 -1.71
C LEU A 84 -14.73 -0.38 -0.54
N TYR A 85 -14.41 -0.90 0.64
CA TYR A 85 -14.14 -0.12 1.82
C TYR A 85 -12.64 -0.12 2.08
N VAL A 86 -12.08 1.08 2.16
CA VAL A 86 -10.65 1.32 2.36
C VAL A 86 -10.47 2.07 3.67
N LEU A 87 -9.76 1.46 4.61
CA LEU A 87 -9.40 2.10 5.86
C LEU A 87 -8.02 2.76 5.71
N SER A 88 -8.00 4.08 5.83
CA SER A 88 -6.76 4.85 5.92
C SER A 88 -6.34 4.97 7.37
N GLY A 89 -5.21 4.35 7.71
CA GLY A 89 -4.59 4.44 9.03
C GLY A 89 -3.99 5.81 9.29
N SER A 90 -3.30 6.39 8.30
CA SER A 90 -2.67 7.71 8.46
C SER A 90 -3.69 8.85 8.54
N GLN A 91 -4.78 8.77 7.76
CA GLN A 91 -5.82 9.80 7.76
C GLN A 91 -6.94 9.54 8.78
N ARG A 92 -6.97 8.35 9.39
CA ARG A 92 -8.01 7.89 10.34
C ARG A 92 -9.42 7.99 9.77
N LYS A 93 -9.59 7.51 8.54
CA LYS A 93 -10.85 7.61 7.78
C LYS A 93 -11.18 6.30 7.10
N LEU A 94 -12.47 5.99 7.07
CA LEU A 94 -13.04 4.95 6.23
C LEU A 94 -13.57 5.59 4.95
N TYR A 95 -13.07 5.11 3.82
CA TYR A 95 -13.53 5.47 2.49
C TYR A 95 -14.36 4.34 1.90
N ARG A 96 -15.35 4.71 1.08
CA ARG A 96 -16.05 3.79 0.18
C ARG A 96 -15.73 4.19 -1.25
N VAL A 97 -15.23 3.24 -2.02
CA VAL A 97 -14.99 3.36 -3.45
C VAL A 97 -16.13 2.64 -4.15
N ALA A 98 -16.94 3.36 -4.91
CA ALA A 98 -18.01 2.75 -5.70
C ALA A 98 -17.43 1.94 -6.87
N ALA A 99 -18.24 1.07 -7.49
CA ALA A 99 -17.81 0.23 -8.61
C ALA A 99 -17.30 1.03 -9.83
N ASP A 100 -17.68 2.29 -9.97
CA ASP A 100 -17.21 3.23 -10.99
C ASP A 100 -15.91 3.97 -10.59
N GLY A 101 -15.30 3.61 -9.47
CA GLY A 101 -14.08 4.22 -8.94
C GLY A 101 -14.33 5.48 -8.10
N LYS A 102 -15.57 5.97 -7.97
CA LYS A 102 -15.82 7.18 -7.17
C LYS A 102 -15.55 6.95 -5.69
N VAL A 103 -14.63 7.75 -5.15
CA VAL A 103 -14.25 7.71 -3.73
C VAL A 103 -15.10 8.68 -2.92
N ARG A 104 -15.66 8.21 -1.80
CA ARG A 104 -16.29 9.06 -0.79
C ARG A 104 -15.82 8.69 0.61
N GLN A 105 -15.61 9.68 1.47
CA GLN A 105 -15.40 9.44 2.90
C GLN A 105 -16.73 9.04 3.53
N VAL A 106 -16.76 7.91 4.23
CA VAL A 106 -17.95 7.43 4.95
C VAL A 106 -17.89 7.83 6.42
N ARG A 107 -16.72 7.68 7.05
CA ARG A 107 -16.59 7.87 8.50
C ARG A 107 -15.18 8.31 8.88
N LYS A 108 -15.09 9.14 9.93
CA LYS A 108 -13.84 9.38 10.66
C LYS A 108 -13.74 8.39 11.82
N VAL A 109 -12.60 7.75 11.97
CA VAL A 109 -12.37 6.74 13.00
C VAL A 109 -11.53 7.34 14.13
N GLY A 110 -11.89 7.09 15.38
CA GLY A 110 -11.22 7.69 16.53
C GLY A 110 -9.83 7.10 16.77
N SER A 111 -9.79 5.77 16.88
CA SER A 111 -8.58 4.94 16.93
C SER A 111 -8.41 4.19 15.61
N CYS A 112 -7.19 3.81 15.24
CA CYS A 112 -6.94 2.98 14.06
C CYS A 112 -7.31 1.52 14.42
N PRO A 113 -8.38 0.95 13.82
CA PRO A 113 -8.69 -0.45 14.02
C PRO A 113 -7.62 -1.33 13.37
N GLN A 114 -7.51 -2.55 13.88
CA GLN A 114 -6.55 -3.54 13.37
C GLN A 114 -7.04 -4.21 12.09
N ALA A 115 -8.34 -4.40 11.95
CA ALA A 115 -8.94 -4.96 10.75
C ALA A 115 -10.36 -4.40 10.52
N ILE A 116 -10.84 -4.54 9.29
CA ILE A 116 -12.23 -4.27 8.91
C ILE A 116 -12.81 -5.47 8.17
N PHE A 117 -14.12 -5.66 8.29
CA PHE A 117 -14.87 -6.59 7.44
C PHE A 117 -16.28 -6.06 7.22
N VAL A 118 -16.94 -6.47 6.14
CA VAL A 118 -18.34 -6.18 5.87
C VAL A 118 -19.16 -7.39 6.30
N ASP A 119 -20.21 -7.18 7.10
CA ASP A 119 -21.11 -8.26 7.52
C ASP A 119 -22.18 -8.57 6.47
N ARG A 120 -23.06 -9.53 6.77
CA ARG A 120 -24.13 -9.97 5.86
C ARG A 120 -25.12 -8.85 5.53
N ASP A 121 -25.32 -7.90 6.44
CA ASP A 121 -26.26 -6.80 6.28
C ASP A 121 -25.63 -5.62 5.52
N GLY A 122 -24.33 -5.72 5.20
CA GLY A 122 -23.57 -4.70 4.49
C GLY A 122 -22.92 -3.68 5.43
N GLU A 123 -22.99 -3.87 6.74
CA GLU A 123 -22.37 -2.98 7.71
C GLU A 123 -20.87 -3.22 7.79
N VAL A 124 -20.09 -2.15 7.88
CA VAL A 124 -18.65 -2.24 8.07
C VAL A 124 -18.36 -2.39 9.56
N LYS A 125 -17.74 -3.50 9.93
CA LYS A 125 -17.25 -3.76 11.28
C LYS A 125 -15.76 -3.45 11.39
N PHE A 126 -15.38 -2.93 12.55
CA PHE A 126 -14.02 -2.61 12.94
C PHE A 126 -13.59 -3.54 14.06
N VAL A 127 -12.46 -4.21 13.88
CA VAL A 127 -11.85 -5.06 14.89
C VAL A 127 -10.74 -4.28 15.58
N GLN A 128 -10.88 -4.04 16.87
CA GLN A 128 -9.85 -3.40 17.68
C GLN A 128 -8.84 -4.42 18.19
N ARG A 129 -7.65 -3.95 18.56
CA ARG A 129 -6.55 -4.79 19.06
C ARG A 129 -6.89 -5.57 20.34
N ASN A 130 -7.83 -5.07 21.14
CA ASN A 130 -8.34 -5.73 22.34
C ASN A 130 -9.45 -6.75 22.05
N GLY A 131 -9.77 -7.02 20.77
CA GLY A 131 -10.83 -7.93 20.36
C GLY A 131 -12.24 -7.31 20.30
N LEU A 132 -12.41 -6.04 20.68
CA LEU A 132 -13.70 -5.36 20.57
C LEU A 132 -14.08 -5.16 19.09
N VAL A 133 -15.30 -5.57 18.73
CA VAL A 133 -15.87 -5.35 17.41
C VAL A 133 -16.94 -4.26 17.49
N THR A 134 -16.78 -3.20 16.70
CA THR A 134 -17.78 -2.11 16.57
C THR A 134 -18.23 -2.00 15.12
N GLY A 135 -19.41 -1.42 14.86
CA GLY A 135 -19.96 -1.32 13.51
C GLY A 135 -20.36 0.10 13.12
N VAL A 136 -20.47 0.34 11.82
CA VAL A 136 -21.24 1.44 11.24
C VAL A 136 -22.17 0.89 10.15
N PRO A 137 -23.41 1.40 10.08
CA PRO A 137 -24.31 1.16 8.95
C PRO A 137 -23.78 1.79 7.66
#